data_AF-A0A395YL37-F1
#
_entry.id   AF-A0A395YL37-F1
#
_cell.length_a   1.000
_cell.length_b   1.000
_cell.length_c   1.000
_cell.angle_alpha   90.00
_cell.angle_beta   90.00
_cell.angle_gamma   90.00
#
_symmetry.space_group_name_H-M   'P 1'
#
loop_
_entity.id
_entity.type
_entity.pdbx_description
1 polymer ?
#
loop_
_entity_poly.entity_id
_entity_poly.type
_entity_poly.pdbx_seq_one_letter_code
_entity_poly.pdbx_strand_id
1 'polypeptide(L)'
;MRKNFSTTEIRKQAGLLLLAVMTVLMVSCMRTENTKAATSGGAGASGGPAGENGFISDAKVTEKGYILRPEGNNLKERFLTPSGFVRTNQTEGSFEEFIRNYPLLPDGSPVLLYNGEEKGIQTDHAAVFNMHLPNRDLQQCADSIMRIYAEYYWKNGHHEKINFRFVSGFQCPYSKWKEGYRVSISGNNVQWVKKAAPDSSWESFEQYLNTVFAYASTLSMKEESIPLEIDDIKIGDVFLYSGSPGHVVMVADVCEDENGERAFLLAQGYMPAQQFHILNNPKHEDDPWYYTSEFAWPFETPEFTFQEGSLRRMTY
;
A
#
# COMPACT_ATOMS: atom_id res chain seq x y z
N MET A 1 -21.51 51.56 16.62
CA MET A 1 -22.50 51.96 15.59
C MET A 1 -22.44 50.96 14.46
N ARG A 2 -23.52 50.20 14.27
CA ARG A 2 -23.68 49.16 13.23
C ARG A 2 -23.85 49.81 11.85
N LYS A 3 -23.26 49.22 10.82
CA LYS A 3 -23.78 49.29 9.44
C LYS A 3 -23.93 47.86 8.92
N ASN A 4 -25.19 47.47 8.71
CA ASN A 4 -25.60 46.20 8.15
C ASN A 4 -25.36 46.23 6.63
N PHE A 5 -24.70 45.22 6.08
CA PHE A 5 -24.75 44.94 4.64
C PHE A 5 -25.74 43.80 4.39
N SER A 6 -26.67 44.06 3.48
CA SER A 6 -27.72 43.14 3.03
C SER A 6 -27.17 42.08 2.08
N THR A 7 -27.61 40.84 2.27
CA THR A 7 -27.20 39.60 1.58
C THR A 7 -27.61 39.49 0.10
N THR A 8 -27.91 40.59 -0.58
CA THR A 8 -28.41 40.57 -1.98
C THR A 8 -27.36 41.07 -3.00
N GLU A 9 -26.25 41.67 -2.55
CA GLU A 9 -25.21 42.25 -3.44
C GLU A 9 -24.03 41.30 -3.76
N ILE A 10 -23.94 40.12 -3.14
CA ILE A 10 -22.81 39.18 -3.35
C ILE A 10 -23.06 38.19 -4.52
N ARG A 11 -24.27 38.15 -5.09
CA ARG A 11 -24.65 37.17 -6.14
C ARG A 11 -24.52 37.65 -7.60
N LYS A 12 -23.84 38.77 -7.87
CA LYS A 12 -23.65 39.27 -9.26
C LYS A 12 -22.21 39.27 -9.80
N GLN A 13 -21.23 38.75 -9.06
CA GLN A 13 -19.84 38.65 -9.53
C GLN A 13 -19.30 37.23 -9.75
N ALA A 14 -20.11 36.18 -9.55
CA ALA A 14 -19.69 34.78 -9.76
C ALA A 14 -20.19 34.15 -11.08
N GLY A 15 -20.83 34.93 -11.96
CA GLY A 15 -21.48 34.42 -13.19
C GLY A 15 -20.73 34.70 -14.50
N LEU A 16 -19.48 35.17 -14.45
CA LEU A 16 -18.76 35.63 -15.64
C LEU A 16 -17.30 35.14 -15.66
N LEU A 17 -17.09 33.85 -15.41
CA LEU A 17 -15.76 33.22 -15.61
C LEU A 17 -15.90 31.75 -16.05
N LEU A 18 -16.89 31.48 -16.90
CA LEU A 18 -17.14 30.15 -17.45
C LEU A 18 -17.51 30.25 -18.94
N LEU A 19 -16.71 30.95 -19.76
CA LEU A 19 -16.84 30.91 -21.21
C LEU A 19 -15.59 31.45 -21.94
N ALA A 20 -14.50 30.68 -21.91
CA ALA A 20 -13.35 30.71 -22.82
C ALA A 20 -12.41 29.61 -22.28
N VAL A 21 -12.20 28.46 -22.92
CA VAL A 21 -11.48 28.27 -24.18
C VAL A 21 -11.92 26.93 -24.77
N MET A 22 -12.55 26.97 -25.95
CA MET A 22 -12.86 25.81 -26.79
C MET A 22 -12.61 26.26 -28.24
N THR A 23 -11.97 25.39 -29.03
CA THR A 23 -11.46 25.57 -30.42
C THR A 23 -10.10 26.29 -30.48
N VAL A 24 -9.03 25.86 -31.18
CA VAL A 24 -8.83 25.12 -32.45
C VAL A 24 -7.46 24.39 -32.35
N LEU A 25 -7.28 23.13 -32.76
CA LEU A 25 -6.66 22.76 -34.05
C LEU A 25 -6.71 21.23 -34.25
N MET A 26 -7.52 20.79 -35.23
CA MET A 26 -7.22 19.59 -36.01
C MET A 26 -6.34 20.00 -37.20
N VAL A 27 -5.20 19.35 -37.39
CA VAL A 27 -4.68 19.06 -38.73
C VAL A 27 -4.18 17.62 -38.76
N SER A 28 -4.74 16.93 -39.74
CA SER A 28 -4.58 15.53 -40.12
C SER A 28 -3.14 15.17 -40.52
N CYS A 29 -2.73 13.94 -40.21
CA CYS A 29 -1.86 13.20 -41.14
C CYS A 29 -2.25 11.73 -41.14
N MET A 30 -2.98 11.35 -42.19
CA MET A 30 -3.19 9.98 -42.62
C MET A 30 -1.86 9.36 -43.06
N ARG A 31 -1.60 8.11 -42.68
CA ARG A 31 -1.07 7.11 -43.64
C ARG A 31 -1.22 5.67 -43.15
N THR A 32 -2.17 5.02 -43.82
CA THR A 32 -2.11 3.65 -44.38
C THR A 32 -1.80 2.49 -43.43
N GLU A 33 -2.89 1.82 -43.05
CA GLU A 33 -2.93 0.37 -42.95
C GLU A 33 -2.52 -0.26 -44.30
N ASN A 34 -1.76 -1.35 -44.23
CA ASN A 34 -1.60 -2.25 -45.35
C ASN A 34 -1.76 -3.68 -44.82
N THR A 35 -2.97 -4.22 -45.02
CA THR A 35 -3.24 -5.65 -44.91
C THR A 35 -2.75 -6.33 -46.19
N LYS A 36 -2.00 -7.43 -46.08
CA LYS A 36 -2.01 -8.49 -47.09
C LYS A 36 -1.88 -9.87 -46.45
N ALA A 37 -2.68 -10.76 -47.01
CA ALA A 37 -2.99 -12.10 -46.58
C ALA A 37 -1.94 -13.15 -46.96
N ALA A 38 -2.00 -14.24 -46.18
CA ALA A 38 -1.75 -15.66 -46.44
C ALA A 38 -1.33 -16.15 -47.84
N THR A 39 -0.38 -17.09 -47.85
CA THR A 39 -0.41 -18.44 -48.50
C THR A 39 0.88 -19.19 -48.09
N SER A 40 0.82 -20.25 -47.30
CA SER A 40 0.61 -21.68 -47.63
C SER A 40 1.86 -22.45 -48.10
N GLY A 41 2.18 -23.54 -47.38
CA GLY A 41 2.66 -24.79 -47.98
C GLY A 41 4.09 -25.22 -47.64
N GLY A 42 4.23 -26.44 -47.11
CA GLY A 42 5.45 -27.24 -47.27
C GLY A 42 5.88 -28.06 -46.05
N ALA A 43 5.47 -29.32 -46.00
CA ALA A 43 5.86 -30.33 -45.02
C ALA A 43 7.33 -30.81 -45.20
N GLY A 44 7.94 -31.31 -44.12
CA GLY A 44 9.20 -32.05 -44.17
C GLY A 44 9.62 -32.58 -42.80
N ALA A 45 9.45 -33.90 -42.60
CA ALA A 45 9.81 -34.63 -41.39
C ALA A 45 11.33 -34.84 -41.24
N SER A 46 11.80 -35.02 -39.99
CA SER A 46 12.60 -36.16 -39.51
C SER A 46 13.66 -35.80 -38.45
N GLY A 47 13.72 -36.61 -37.38
CA GLY A 47 14.99 -37.14 -36.88
C GLY A 47 15.68 -36.49 -35.68
N GLY A 48 15.40 -37.03 -34.49
CA GLY A 48 16.45 -37.47 -33.54
C GLY A 48 16.97 -36.47 -32.47
N PRO A 49 17.53 -37.00 -31.36
CA PRO A 49 17.45 -36.37 -30.03
C PRO A 49 18.79 -35.82 -29.50
N ALA A 50 18.73 -34.75 -28.70
CA ALA A 50 19.69 -34.30 -27.68
C ALA A 50 19.17 -32.94 -27.21
N GLY A 51 18.96 -32.66 -25.94
CA GLY A 51 19.93 -32.65 -24.86
C GLY A 51 19.49 -31.52 -23.92
N GLU A 52 19.82 -31.65 -22.65
CA GLU A 52 19.52 -30.73 -21.56
C GLU A 52 19.83 -29.26 -21.92
N ASN A 53 18.94 -28.36 -21.50
CA ASN A 53 19.21 -27.03 -20.96
C ASN A 53 17.91 -26.21 -20.89
N GLY A 54 17.24 -26.27 -19.75
CA GLY A 54 16.20 -25.33 -19.33
C GLY A 54 16.10 -25.51 -17.82
N PHE A 55 16.39 -24.52 -16.98
CA PHE A 55 15.95 -23.14 -17.01
C PHE A 55 17.12 -22.22 -16.63
N ILE A 56 17.42 -21.24 -17.46
CA ILE A 56 18.08 -20.02 -16.99
C ILE A 56 16.93 -19.10 -16.60
N SER A 57 16.77 -18.86 -15.30
CA SER A 57 15.85 -17.87 -14.75
C SER A 57 16.23 -16.49 -15.28
N ASP A 58 15.23 -15.71 -15.72
CA ASP A 58 15.33 -14.29 -16.07
C ASP A 58 15.59 -13.42 -14.83
N ALA A 59 16.65 -13.73 -14.08
CA ALA A 59 17.13 -12.97 -12.96
C ALA A 59 17.74 -11.66 -13.50
N LYS A 60 16.99 -10.56 -13.42
CA LYS A 60 17.53 -9.22 -13.65
C LYS A 60 18.46 -8.85 -12.50
N VAL A 61 19.71 -8.51 -12.81
CA VAL A 61 20.71 -8.03 -11.85
C VAL A 61 20.86 -6.51 -12.02
N THR A 62 20.70 -5.73 -10.96
CA THR A 62 20.84 -4.25 -11.01
C THR A 62 22.27 -3.79 -10.72
N GLU A 63 22.52 -2.48 -10.82
CA GLU A 63 23.82 -1.85 -10.51
C GLU A 63 24.32 -2.17 -9.09
N LYS A 64 23.40 -2.33 -8.12
CA LYS A 64 23.69 -2.73 -6.72
C LYS A 64 23.69 -4.25 -6.51
N GLY A 65 23.58 -5.03 -7.58
CA GLY A 65 23.55 -6.49 -7.52
C GLY A 65 22.25 -7.06 -6.95
N TYR A 66 21.17 -6.28 -6.90
CA TYR A 66 19.84 -6.77 -6.52
C TYR A 66 19.32 -7.74 -7.60
N ILE A 67 18.64 -8.78 -7.15
CA ILE A 67 18.04 -9.82 -8.00
C ILE A 67 16.58 -10.04 -7.61
N LEU A 68 15.68 -9.84 -8.57
CA LEU A 68 14.28 -10.25 -8.47
C LEU A 68 14.15 -11.73 -8.84
N ARG A 69 13.37 -12.50 -8.06
CA ARG A 69 12.96 -13.88 -8.38
C ARG A 69 11.46 -13.97 -8.65
N PRO A 70 11.01 -13.86 -9.92
CA PRO A 70 9.60 -13.80 -10.30
C PRO A 70 8.70 -14.95 -9.79
N GLU A 71 9.28 -16.08 -9.42
CA GLU A 71 8.59 -17.25 -8.88
C GLU A 71 8.28 -17.17 -7.37
N GLY A 72 8.99 -16.32 -6.61
CA GLY A 72 8.86 -16.28 -5.15
C GLY A 72 7.52 -15.74 -4.68
N ASN A 73 6.80 -16.39 -3.77
CA ASN A 73 5.39 -16.03 -3.48
C ASN A 73 5.21 -15.09 -2.27
N ASN A 74 6.31 -14.61 -1.70
CA ASN A 74 6.37 -13.71 -0.54
C ASN A 74 7.58 -12.79 -0.66
N LEU A 75 7.74 -11.81 0.25
CA LEU A 75 8.83 -10.84 0.16
C LEU A 75 10.21 -11.51 0.23
N LYS A 76 10.36 -12.52 1.10
CA LYS A 76 11.62 -13.25 1.30
C LYS A 76 12.12 -13.94 0.05
N GLU A 77 11.22 -14.58 -0.67
CA GLU A 77 11.56 -15.33 -1.87
C GLU A 77 11.68 -14.44 -3.10
N ARG A 78 10.79 -13.45 -3.23
CA ARG A 78 10.68 -12.57 -4.41
C ARG A 78 11.82 -11.57 -4.51
N PHE A 79 12.15 -10.92 -3.40
CA PHE A 79 13.13 -9.84 -3.34
C PHE A 79 14.39 -10.34 -2.64
N LEU A 80 15.42 -10.71 -3.41
CA LEU A 80 16.72 -10.99 -2.80
C LEU A 80 17.31 -9.70 -2.23
N THR A 81 18.19 -9.86 -1.26
CA THR A 81 18.90 -8.72 -0.71
C THR A 81 19.92 -8.18 -1.70
N PRO A 82 20.22 -6.88 -1.67
CA PRO A 82 21.34 -6.32 -2.41
C PRO A 82 22.67 -7.00 -2.04
N SER A 83 23.68 -6.89 -2.91
CA SER A 83 24.97 -7.53 -2.68
C SER A 83 25.61 -7.04 -1.38
N GLY A 84 26.06 -7.98 -0.54
CA GLY A 84 26.66 -7.67 0.77
C GLY A 84 25.65 -7.51 1.92
N PHE A 85 24.35 -7.44 1.63
CA PHE A 85 23.31 -7.36 2.66
C PHE A 85 22.78 -8.73 3.04
N VAL A 86 22.46 -8.88 4.32
CA VAL A 86 21.80 -10.06 4.90
C VAL A 86 20.49 -9.61 5.54
N ARG A 87 19.40 -10.36 5.30
CA ARG A 87 18.10 -10.06 5.92
C ARG A 87 18.22 -10.05 7.43
N THR A 88 17.60 -9.07 8.07
CA THR A 88 17.55 -8.99 9.53
C THR A 88 16.83 -10.22 10.10
N ASN A 89 17.34 -10.77 11.20
CA ASN A 89 16.71 -11.92 11.87
C ASN A 89 15.35 -11.51 12.43
N GLN A 90 14.35 -12.37 12.25
CA GLN A 90 13.02 -12.19 12.84
C GLN A 90 12.75 -13.28 13.86
N THR A 91 11.99 -12.93 14.88
CA THR A 91 11.55 -13.91 15.87
C THR A 91 10.40 -14.71 15.28
N GLU A 92 10.40 -16.03 15.50
CA GLU A 92 9.31 -16.89 15.06
C GLU A 92 7.97 -16.45 15.68
N GLY A 93 6.93 -16.35 14.85
CA GLY A 93 5.61 -15.87 15.23
C GLY A 93 5.51 -14.35 15.41
N SER A 94 6.55 -13.57 15.05
CA SER A 94 6.52 -12.12 15.17
C SER A 94 5.75 -11.44 14.02
N PHE A 95 5.41 -10.17 14.22
CA PHE A 95 4.73 -9.37 13.19
C PHE A 95 5.63 -9.15 11.96
N GLU A 96 6.92 -8.97 12.20
CA GLU A 96 7.92 -8.80 11.15
C GLU A 96 8.08 -10.06 10.29
N GLU A 97 8.07 -11.25 10.91
CA GLU A 97 8.03 -12.52 10.17
C GLU A 97 6.72 -12.63 9.36
N PHE A 98 5.60 -12.22 9.95
CA PHE A 98 4.30 -12.29 9.29
C PHE A 98 4.24 -11.44 8.01
N ILE A 99 4.71 -10.19 8.04
CA ILE A 99 4.73 -9.32 6.84
C ILE A 99 5.67 -9.90 5.78
N ARG A 100 6.87 -10.32 6.19
CA ARG A 100 7.89 -10.85 5.28
C ARG A 100 7.41 -12.09 4.52
N ASN A 101 6.58 -12.92 5.17
CA ASN A 101 6.00 -14.13 4.57
C ASN A 101 4.56 -13.92 4.07
N TYR A 102 4.04 -12.68 4.06
CA TYR A 102 2.68 -12.43 3.58
C TYR A 102 2.59 -12.77 2.08
N PRO A 103 1.56 -13.51 1.64
CA PRO A 103 1.45 -13.93 0.25
C PRO A 103 1.38 -12.75 -0.73
N LEU A 104 2.11 -12.84 -1.83
CA LEU A 104 2.06 -11.93 -2.96
C LEU A 104 1.21 -12.53 -4.09
N LEU A 105 0.69 -11.66 -4.94
CA LEU A 105 0.20 -12.05 -6.27
C LEU A 105 1.40 -12.40 -7.19
N PRO A 106 1.16 -13.11 -8.31
CA PRO A 106 2.22 -13.42 -9.28
C PRO A 106 2.98 -12.19 -9.77
N ASP A 107 4.20 -12.39 -10.28
CA ASP A 107 5.00 -11.29 -10.85
C ASP A 107 4.26 -10.56 -11.95
N GLY A 108 4.47 -9.23 -12.04
CA GLY A 108 3.83 -8.40 -13.05
C GLY A 108 2.32 -8.24 -12.88
N SER A 109 1.72 -8.70 -11.77
CA SER A 109 0.32 -8.41 -11.48
C SER A 109 0.11 -6.88 -11.41
N PRO A 110 -0.93 -6.35 -12.08
CA PRO A 110 -1.25 -4.94 -11.97
C PRO A 110 -1.80 -4.64 -10.57
N VAL A 111 -1.61 -3.40 -10.10
CA VAL A 111 -2.36 -2.90 -8.94
C VAL A 111 -3.78 -2.61 -9.38
N LEU A 112 -4.74 -3.26 -8.72
CA LEU A 112 -6.17 -3.01 -8.93
C LEU A 112 -6.74 -2.07 -7.86
N LEU A 113 -7.69 -1.26 -8.29
CA LEU A 113 -8.55 -0.46 -7.43
C LEU A 113 -9.67 -1.32 -6.83
N TYR A 114 -10.37 -0.80 -5.82
CA TYR A 114 -11.47 -1.50 -5.15
C TYR A 114 -12.59 -1.97 -6.10
N ASN A 115 -12.76 -1.29 -7.24
CA ASN A 115 -13.77 -1.61 -8.25
C ASN A 115 -13.29 -2.64 -9.29
N GLY A 116 -12.05 -3.14 -9.16
CA GLY A 116 -11.43 -4.09 -10.08
C GLY A 116 -10.77 -3.48 -11.31
N GLU A 117 -10.81 -2.16 -11.48
CA GLU A 117 -10.06 -1.47 -12.55
C GLU A 117 -8.58 -1.39 -12.19
N GLU A 118 -7.72 -1.33 -13.19
CA GLU A 118 -6.29 -1.08 -12.97
C GLU A 118 -6.05 0.36 -12.47
N LYS A 119 -5.14 0.52 -11.50
CA LYS A 119 -4.61 1.81 -11.11
C LYS A 119 -3.98 2.48 -12.34
N GLY A 120 -4.17 3.79 -12.49
CA GLY A 120 -3.68 4.54 -13.66
C GLY A 120 -2.16 4.50 -13.87
N ILE A 121 -1.37 4.44 -12.80
CA ILE A 121 0.10 4.35 -12.87
C ILE A 121 0.54 2.97 -12.37
N GLN A 122 1.05 2.14 -13.29
CA GLN A 122 1.52 0.77 -13.05
C GLN A 122 3.07 0.67 -12.99
N THR A 123 3.77 1.79 -13.03
CA THR A 123 5.25 1.86 -13.01
C THR A 123 5.83 2.03 -11.62
N ASP A 124 4.99 2.33 -10.63
CA ASP A 124 5.42 2.78 -9.30
C ASP A 124 5.48 1.64 -8.27
N HIS A 125 5.09 0.43 -8.67
CA HIS A 125 5.04 -0.74 -7.80
C HIS A 125 5.90 -1.89 -8.32
N ALA A 126 6.44 -2.68 -7.38
CA ALA A 126 7.29 -3.83 -7.66
C ALA A 126 6.52 -5.16 -7.53
N ALA A 127 5.57 -5.23 -6.61
CA ALA A 127 4.74 -6.42 -6.37
C ALA A 127 3.45 -6.04 -5.65
N VAL A 128 2.44 -6.90 -5.72
CA VAL A 128 1.13 -6.69 -5.09
C VAL A 128 0.92 -7.76 -4.02
N PHE A 129 0.56 -7.37 -2.81
CA PHE A 129 0.18 -8.32 -1.77
C PHE A 129 -1.16 -8.97 -2.13
N ASN A 130 -1.29 -10.27 -1.87
CA ASN A 130 -2.57 -10.97 -1.92
C ASN A 130 -3.39 -10.68 -0.65
N MET A 131 -3.54 -9.40 -0.34
CA MET A 131 -4.33 -8.88 0.76
C MET A 131 -5.76 -8.66 0.25
N HIS A 132 -6.76 -9.11 1.01
CA HIS A 132 -8.15 -8.85 0.64
C HIS A 132 -8.43 -7.34 0.62
N LEU A 133 -9.10 -6.91 -0.45
CA LEU A 133 -9.59 -5.56 -0.69
C LEU A 133 -11.11 -5.65 -0.89
N PRO A 134 -11.92 -5.05 0.00
CA PRO A 134 -13.36 -5.01 -0.20
C PRO A 134 -13.72 -4.28 -1.49
N ASN A 135 -14.80 -4.70 -2.16
CA ASN A 135 -15.35 -3.99 -3.33
C ASN A 135 -16.11 -2.72 -2.89
N ARG A 136 -15.37 -1.79 -2.29
CA ARG A 136 -15.83 -0.51 -1.78
C ARG A 136 -14.64 0.41 -1.59
N ASP A 137 -14.78 1.67 -1.99
CA ASP A 137 -13.80 2.72 -1.70
C ASP A 137 -13.77 3.03 -0.20
N LEU A 138 -13.03 2.23 0.56
CA LEU A 138 -12.96 2.32 2.02
C LEU A 138 -11.58 1.97 2.56
N GLN A 139 -10.99 0.85 2.15
CA GLN A 139 -9.67 0.44 2.63
C GLN A 139 -8.57 1.22 1.90
N GLN A 140 -8.27 2.41 2.41
CA GLN A 140 -7.29 3.33 1.84
C GLN A 140 -5.91 3.13 2.49
N CYS A 141 -5.00 4.11 2.35
CA CYS A 141 -3.60 4.01 2.76
C CYS A 141 -3.42 3.52 4.21
N ALA A 142 -3.98 4.24 5.18
CA ALA A 142 -3.91 3.90 6.61
C ALA A 142 -4.57 2.55 6.93
N ASP A 143 -5.68 2.26 6.26
CA ASP A 143 -6.52 1.10 6.52
C ASP A 143 -5.84 -0.20 6.13
N SER A 144 -5.05 -0.20 5.05
CA SER A 144 -4.27 -1.36 4.63
C SER A 144 -3.21 -1.73 5.67
N ILE A 145 -2.60 -0.72 6.31
CA ILE A 145 -1.64 -0.93 7.41
C ILE A 145 -2.37 -1.41 8.66
N MET A 146 -3.49 -0.80 9.04
CA MET A 146 -4.31 -1.32 10.16
C MET A 146 -4.75 -2.76 9.93
N ARG A 147 -5.13 -3.11 8.69
CA ARG A 147 -5.55 -4.46 8.30
C ARG A 147 -4.45 -5.49 8.49
N ILE A 148 -3.22 -5.21 8.07
CA ILE A 148 -2.13 -6.20 8.21
C ILE A 148 -1.80 -6.49 9.68
N TYR A 149 -1.80 -5.47 10.55
CA TYR A 149 -1.68 -5.66 12.01
C TYR A 149 -2.86 -6.46 12.58
N ALA A 150 -4.09 -6.12 12.17
CA ALA A 150 -5.28 -6.81 12.63
C ALA A 150 -5.31 -8.29 12.19
N GLU A 151 -4.95 -8.58 10.94
CA GLU A 151 -4.86 -9.96 10.43
C GLU A 151 -3.78 -10.77 11.16
N TYR A 152 -2.62 -10.18 11.43
CA TYR A 152 -1.57 -10.82 12.20
C TYR A 152 -2.10 -11.26 13.57
N TYR A 153 -2.69 -10.35 14.32
CA TYR A 153 -3.23 -10.67 15.64
C TYR A 153 -4.41 -11.65 15.58
N TRP A 154 -5.27 -11.53 14.56
CA TRP A 154 -6.42 -12.42 14.39
C TRP A 154 -5.97 -13.85 14.06
N LYS A 155 -5.05 -14.03 13.10
CA LYS A 155 -4.51 -15.33 12.69
C LYS A 155 -3.74 -16.04 13.82
N ASN A 156 -3.13 -15.27 14.72
CA ASN A 156 -2.42 -15.79 15.89
C ASN A 156 -3.30 -15.89 17.15
N GLY A 157 -4.61 -15.61 17.06
CA GLY A 157 -5.55 -15.73 18.18
C GLY A 157 -5.42 -14.63 19.26
N HIS A 158 -4.58 -13.62 19.05
CA HIS A 158 -4.33 -12.48 19.95
C HIS A 158 -5.38 -11.37 19.79
N HIS A 159 -6.67 -11.74 19.83
CA HIS A 159 -7.79 -10.84 19.51
C HIS A 159 -7.88 -9.64 20.47
N GLU A 160 -7.35 -9.77 21.68
CA GLU A 160 -7.26 -8.71 22.69
C GLU A 160 -6.30 -7.58 22.31
N LYS A 161 -5.34 -7.83 21.42
CA LYS A 161 -4.41 -6.82 20.91
C LYS A 161 -4.99 -5.98 19.77
N ILE A 162 -6.09 -6.44 19.16
CA ILE A 162 -6.75 -5.69 18.09
C ILE A 162 -7.59 -4.57 18.70
N ASN A 163 -7.00 -3.38 18.78
CA ASN A 163 -7.63 -2.18 19.31
C ASN A 163 -7.12 -0.94 18.57
N PHE A 164 -8.02 -0.31 17.80
CA PHE A 164 -7.70 0.89 17.02
C PHE A 164 -8.42 2.11 17.59
N ARG A 165 -7.80 3.28 17.44
CA ARG A 165 -8.38 4.57 17.81
C ARG A 165 -9.07 5.23 16.61
N PHE A 166 -10.28 5.72 16.83
CA PHE A 166 -10.94 6.62 15.89
C PHE A 166 -10.36 8.03 15.98
N VAL A 167 -10.55 8.86 14.97
CA VAL A 167 -10.14 10.28 14.99
C VAL A 167 -10.74 11.04 16.18
N SER A 168 -11.93 10.64 16.66
CA SER A 168 -12.55 11.19 17.87
C SER A 168 -11.85 10.83 19.18
N GLY A 169 -10.83 9.95 19.15
CA GLY A 169 -10.16 9.38 20.31
C GLY A 169 -10.85 8.13 20.88
N PHE A 170 -11.99 7.72 20.34
CA PHE A 170 -12.70 6.53 20.78
C PHE A 170 -11.88 5.26 20.52
N GLN A 171 -11.74 4.43 21.57
CA GLN A 171 -11.06 3.14 21.49
C GLN A 171 -12.03 2.07 20.99
N CYS A 172 -11.66 1.38 19.93
CA CYS A 172 -12.49 0.37 19.28
C CYS A 172 -11.85 -1.03 19.41
N PRO A 173 -11.88 -1.67 20.60
CA PRO A 173 -11.31 -3.00 20.77
C PRO A 173 -12.19 -4.06 20.10
N TYR A 174 -11.56 -4.97 19.33
CA TYR A 174 -12.25 -6.07 18.67
C TYR A 174 -12.89 -7.05 19.67
N SER A 175 -12.30 -7.21 20.86
CA SER A 175 -12.86 -8.04 21.94
C SER A 175 -14.33 -7.66 22.24
N LYS A 176 -14.64 -6.37 22.28
CA LYS A 176 -15.99 -5.87 22.53
C LYS A 176 -16.92 -6.09 21.34
N TRP A 177 -16.41 -5.93 20.12
CA TRP A 177 -17.17 -6.25 18.91
C TRP A 177 -17.60 -7.71 18.86
N LYS A 178 -16.67 -8.62 19.19
CA LYS A 178 -16.87 -10.07 19.24
C LYS A 178 -17.95 -10.50 20.23
N GLU A 179 -18.21 -9.71 21.28
CA GLU A 179 -19.28 -9.94 22.26
C GLU A 179 -20.68 -9.48 21.79
N GLY A 180 -20.79 -8.97 20.55
CA GLY A 180 -22.06 -8.52 19.96
C GLY A 180 -22.35 -7.02 20.14
N TYR A 181 -21.37 -6.25 20.61
CA TYR A 181 -21.47 -4.79 20.62
C TYR A 181 -21.15 -4.21 19.24
N ARG A 182 -21.80 -3.11 18.90
CA ARG A 182 -21.53 -2.30 17.71
C ARG A 182 -21.33 -0.86 18.11
N VAL A 183 -20.53 -0.14 17.33
CA VAL A 183 -20.32 1.29 17.56
C VAL A 183 -21.56 2.04 17.06
N SER A 184 -22.08 2.94 17.90
CA SER A 184 -23.16 3.85 17.56
C SER A 184 -22.66 5.27 17.66
N ILE A 185 -22.87 6.05 16.60
CA ILE A 185 -22.38 7.42 16.48
C ILE A 185 -23.57 8.34 16.29
N SER A 186 -23.63 9.39 17.10
CA SER A 186 -24.65 10.44 17.01
C SER A 186 -23.98 11.80 17.26
N GLY A 187 -23.71 12.54 16.19
CA GLY A 187 -22.86 13.73 16.27
C GLY A 187 -21.46 13.36 16.77
N ASN A 188 -20.99 14.05 17.82
CA ASN A 188 -19.70 13.79 18.43
C ASN A 188 -19.73 12.68 19.49
N ASN A 189 -20.89 12.10 19.80
CA ASN A 189 -21.00 11.03 20.78
C ASN A 189 -20.78 9.66 20.11
N VAL A 190 -19.74 8.95 20.54
CA VAL A 190 -19.40 7.60 20.11
C VAL A 190 -19.54 6.66 21.29
N GLN A 191 -20.38 5.64 21.16
CA GLN A 191 -20.65 4.70 22.24
C GLN A 191 -20.84 3.27 21.74
N TRP A 192 -20.60 2.33 22.63
CA TRP A 192 -20.88 0.92 22.37
C TRP A 192 -22.32 0.58 22.74
N VAL A 193 -23.03 -0.10 21.85
CA VAL A 193 -24.38 -0.60 22.08
C VAL A 193 -24.45 -2.07 21.72
N LYS A 194 -25.10 -2.88 22.56
CA LYS A 194 -25.28 -4.31 22.29
C LYS A 194 -26.38 -4.47 21.25
N LYS A 195 -26.01 -4.95 20.05
CA LYS A 195 -26.91 -5.02 18.88
C LYS A 195 -26.93 -6.37 18.19
N ALA A 196 -25.96 -7.24 18.48
CA ALA A 196 -25.83 -8.57 17.89
C ALA A 196 -25.57 -9.63 18.97
N ALA A 197 -25.67 -10.90 18.57
CA ALA A 197 -25.12 -12.00 19.36
C ALA A 197 -23.57 -11.97 19.28
N PRO A 198 -22.87 -12.63 20.21
CA PRO A 198 -21.43 -12.84 20.08
C PRO A 198 -21.08 -13.55 18.77
N ASP A 199 -20.07 -13.05 18.07
CA ASP A 199 -19.66 -13.54 16.75
C ASP A 199 -18.18 -13.25 16.48
N SER A 200 -17.40 -14.31 16.33
CA SER A 200 -15.96 -14.30 16.06
C SER A 200 -15.61 -14.80 14.65
N SER A 201 -16.59 -14.86 13.75
CA SER A 201 -16.38 -15.21 12.35
C SER A 201 -15.49 -14.20 11.63
N TRP A 202 -14.93 -14.63 10.50
CA TRP A 202 -14.17 -13.75 9.61
C TRP A 202 -15.04 -12.61 9.07
N GLU A 203 -16.28 -12.90 8.71
CA GLU A 203 -17.24 -11.92 8.20
C GLU A 203 -17.55 -10.84 9.26
N SER A 204 -17.68 -11.23 10.54
CA SER A 204 -17.83 -10.29 11.65
C SER A 204 -16.57 -9.45 11.86
N PHE A 205 -15.38 -10.03 11.70
CA PHE A 205 -14.11 -9.32 11.77
C PHE A 205 -13.95 -8.30 10.62
N GLU A 206 -14.38 -8.63 9.40
CA GLU A 206 -14.38 -7.68 8.28
C GLU A 206 -15.34 -6.51 8.52
N GLN A 207 -16.52 -6.76 9.12
CA GLN A 207 -17.43 -5.68 9.50
C GLN A 207 -16.84 -4.76 10.58
N TYR A 208 -16.07 -5.33 11.52
CA TYR A 208 -15.32 -4.56 12.50
C TYR A 208 -14.28 -3.66 11.81
N LEU A 209 -13.47 -4.22 10.91
CA LEU A 209 -12.47 -3.46 10.15
C LEU A 209 -13.11 -2.35 9.31
N ASN A 210 -14.19 -2.64 8.59
CA ASN A 210 -14.95 -1.63 7.85
C ASN A 210 -15.46 -0.49 8.75
N THR A 211 -15.79 -0.78 10.01
CA THR A 211 -16.17 0.25 10.97
C THR A 211 -14.94 1.06 11.39
N VAL A 212 -13.80 0.42 11.64
CA VAL A 212 -12.54 1.13 11.96
C VAL A 212 -12.13 2.04 10.81
N PHE A 213 -12.10 1.55 9.57
CA PHE A 213 -11.68 2.32 8.39
C PHE A 213 -12.58 3.53 8.12
N ALA A 214 -13.85 3.47 8.51
CA ALA A 214 -14.76 4.61 8.36
C ALA A 214 -14.50 5.75 9.35
N TYR A 215 -13.77 5.51 10.45
CA TYR A 215 -13.63 6.48 11.56
C TYR A 215 -12.21 6.68 12.06
N ALA A 216 -11.24 5.86 11.62
CA ALA A 216 -9.82 6.03 11.84
C ALA A 216 -9.18 6.70 10.61
N SER A 217 -7.98 7.26 10.78
CA SER A 217 -7.22 7.83 9.68
C SER A 217 -5.75 8.00 10.08
N THR A 218 -4.93 8.61 9.21
CA THR A 218 -3.56 9.01 9.56
C THR A 218 -3.50 9.94 10.79
N LEU A 219 -4.58 10.68 11.09
CA LEU A 219 -4.69 11.48 12.31
C LEU A 219 -4.67 10.59 13.57
N SER A 220 -5.48 9.52 13.59
CA SER A 220 -5.49 8.61 14.75
C SER A 220 -4.26 7.72 14.80
N MET A 221 -3.71 7.29 13.66
CA MET A 221 -2.43 6.56 13.60
C MET A 221 -1.28 7.35 14.23
N LYS A 222 -1.26 8.68 14.06
CA LYS A 222 -0.21 9.52 14.65
C LYS A 222 -0.26 9.48 16.18
N GLU A 223 -1.45 9.43 16.76
CA GLU A 223 -1.67 9.30 18.20
C GLU A 223 -1.38 7.87 18.71
N GLU A 224 -1.30 6.88 17.82
CA GLU A 224 -0.99 5.46 18.09
C GLU A 224 0.42 5.09 17.61
N SER A 225 1.33 6.06 17.59
CA SER A 225 2.71 5.84 17.14
C SER A 225 3.71 6.75 17.85
N ILE A 226 4.97 6.34 17.85
CA ILE A 226 6.11 7.08 18.41
C ILE A 226 7.11 7.45 17.30
N PRO A 227 7.75 8.62 17.35
CA PRO A 227 8.81 8.97 16.39
C PRO A 227 10.05 8.07 16.60
N LEU A 228 10.82 7.86 15.53
CA LEU A 228 12.10 7.16 15.57
C LEU A 228 13.09 7.71 14.52
N GLU A 229 14.36 7.43 14.73
CA GLU A 229 15.45 7.78 13.81
C GLU A 229 15.68 6.67 12.78
N ILE A 230 16.19 7.03 11.60
CA ILE A 230 16.35 6.10 10.47
C ILE A 230 17.21 4.87 10.81
N ASP A 231 18.20 5.01 11.70
CA ASP A 231 19.07 3.92 12.13
C ASP A 231 18.32 2.84 12.95
N ASP A 232 17.17 3.18 13.53
CA ASP A 232 16.32 2.26 14.31
C ASP A 232 15.22 1.59 13.48
N ILE A 233 15.23 1.77 12.15
CA ILE A 233 14.19 1.27 11.25
C ILE A 233 14.04 -0.25 11.29
N LYS A 234 12.78 -0.70 11.36
CA LYS A 234 12.36 -2.10 11.39
C LYS A 234 11.12 -2.32 10.54
N ILE A 235 10.85 -3.58 10.23
CA ILE A 235 9.59 -4.00 9.60
C ILE A 235 8.41 -3.56 10.46
N GLY A 236 7.40 -2.98 9.84
CA GLY A 236 6.20 -2.45 10.51
C GLY A 236 6.28 -0.98 10.92
N ASP A 237 7.47 -0.36 10.86
CA ASP A 237 7.60 1.09 10.96
C ASP A 237 6.95 1.79 9.76
N VAL A 238 6.60 3.06 9.90
CA VAL A 238 5.87 3.81 8.89
C VAL A 238 6.46 5.19 8.67
N PHE A 239 6.44 5.67 7.43
CA PHE A 239 6.51 7.09 7.14
C PHE A 239 5.08 7.62 7.07
N LEU A 240 4.73 8.54 7.98
CA LEU A 240 3.37 8.98 8.23
C LEU A 240 3.25 10.50 8.13
N TYR A 241 2.45 10.96 7.18
CA TYR A 241 1.96 12.33 7.11
C TYR A 241 0.50 12.40 7.57
N SER A 242 0.31 12.97 8.76
CA SER A 242 -1.00 13.15 9.40
C SER A 242 -1.63 14.47 8.95
N GLY A 243 -2.38 14.44 7.84
CA GLY A 243 -3.06 15.59 7.24
C GLY A 243 -4.46 15.27 6.72
N SER A 244 -5.06 16.21 5.99
CA SER A 244 -6.32 16.00 5.26
C SER A 244 -6.19 16.56 3.82
N PRO A 245 -5.91 15.71 2.82
CA PRO A 245 -5.60 14.29 2.96
C PRO A 245 -4.24 14.04 3.66
N GLY A 246 -4.13 12.91 4.35
CA GLY A 246 -2.85 12.40 4.86
C GLY A 246 -2.34 11.26 3.98
N HIS A 247 -1.13 10.77 4.26
CA HIS A 247 -0.58 9.59 3.59
C HIS A 247 0.32 8.79 4.53
N VAL A 248 0.44 7.49 4.26
CA VAL A 248 1.30 6.60 5.03
C VAL A 248 1.82 5.45 4.17
N VAL A 249 3.09 5.14 4.34
CA VAL A 249 3.74 3.95 3.77
C VAL A 249 4.43 3.17 4.90
N MET A 250 4.48 1.85 4.77
CA MET A 250 5.03 0.93 5.78
C MET A 250 6.34 0.31 5.30
N VAL A 251 7.28 0.16 6.21
CA VAL A 251 8.48 -0.67 6.02
C VAL A 251 8.05 -2.14 6.00
N ALA A 252 8.13 -2.77 4.83
CA ALA A 252 7.67 -4.14 4.63
C ALA A 252 8.78 -5.17 4.86
N ASP A 253 10.04 -4.77 4.66
CA ASP A 253 11.19 -5.65 4.82
C ASP A 253 12.46 -4.86 5.13
N VAL A 254 13.44 -5.52 5.76
CA VAL A 254 14.74 -4.92 6.12
C VAL A 254 15.87 -5.93 6.00
N CYS A 255 17.00 -5.50 5.45
CA CYS A 255 18.29 -6.18 5.50
C CYS A 255 19.40 -5.23 5.95
N GLU A 256 20.53 -5.77 6.38
CA GLU A 256 21.67 -5.04 6.93
C GLU A 256 22.98 -5.60 6.37
N ASP A 257 23.96 -4.75 6.09
CA ASP A 257 25.30 -5.15 5.67
C ASP A 257 26.24 -5.35 6.88
N GLU A 258 27.51 -5.70 6.64
CA GLU A 258 28.50 -5.87 7.72
C GLU A 258 28.92 -4.58 8.43
N ASN A 259 28.65 -3.41 7.83
CA ASN A 259 28.95 -2.09 8.38
C ASN A 259 27.79 -1.50 9.18
N GLY A 260 26.64 -2.19 9.23
CA GLY A 260 25.42 -1.72 9.86
C GLY A 260 24.56 -0.81 8.96
N GLU A 261 24.88 -0.67 7.68
CA GLU A 261 24.00 -0.03 6.70
C GLU A 261 22.75 -0.88 6.52
N ARG A 262 21.57 -0.25 6.55
CA ARG A 262 20.31 -0.93 6.32
C ARG A 262 19.77 -0.61 4.94
N ALA A 263 19.12 -1.60 4.35
CA ALA A 263 18.23 -1.41 3.21
C ALA A 263 16.83 -1.93 3.55
N PHE A 264 15.80 -1.26 3.04
CA PHE A 264 14.40 -1.58 3.35
C PHE A 264 13.47 -1.48 2.15
N LEU A 265 12.39 -2.27 2.17
CA LEU A 265 11.28 -2.19 1.20
C LEU A 265 10.12 -1.39 1.79
N LEU A 266 9.42 -0.65 0.94
CA LEU A 266 8.23 0.10 1.32
C LEU A 266 6.96 -0.47 0.69
N ALA A 267 5.88 -0.52 1.46
CA ALA A 267 4.55 -0.92 1.00
C ALA A 267 3.51 0.14 1.31
N GLN A 268 2.47 0.23 0.48
CA GLN A 268 1.38 1.18 0.67
C GLN A 268 0.04 0.70 0.10
N GLY A 269 -1.03 1.29 0.61
CA GLY A 269 -2.29 1.48 -0.12
C GLY A 269 -2.39 2.93 -0.58
N TYR A 270 -3.52 3.36 -1.15
CA TYR A 270 -3.71 4.75 -1.56
C TYR A 270 -5.18 5.17 -1.60
N MET A 271 -5.45 6.33 -2.20
CA MET A 271 -6.79 6.88 -2.43
C MET A 271 -6.99 7.14 -3.94
N PRO A 272 -8.01 6.56 -4.59
CA PRO A 272 -9.05 5.67 -4.03
C PRO A 272 -8.48 4.35 -3.49
N ALA A 273 -9.29 3.61 -2.73
CA ALA A 273 -8.89 2.32 -2.18
C ALA A 273 -8.36 1.40 -3.28
N GLN A 274 -7.21 0.79 -3.03
CA GLN A 274 -6.50 -0.04 -4.00
C GLN A 274 -5.67 -1.10 -3.28
N GLN A 275 -5.22 -2.10 -4.03
CA GLN A 275 -4.47 -3.22 -3.46
C GLN A 275 -3.19 -2.73 -2.78
N PHE A 276 -2.87 -3.35 -1.64
CA PHE A 276 -1.62 -3.08 -0.93
C PHE A 276 -0.44 -3.62 -1.74
N HIS A 277 0.57 -2.81 -2.00
CA HIS A 277 1.67 -3.14 -2.92
C HIS A 277 3.01 -2.61 -2.43
N ILE A 278 4.10 -3.24 -2.89
CA ILE A 278 5.48 -2.79 -2.71
C ILE A 278 5.78 -1.68 -3.71
N LEU A 279 6.45 -0.62 -3.26
CA LEU A 279 6.87 0.51 -4.07
C LEU A 279 8.20 0.26 -4.77
N ASN A 280 8.37 0.82 -5.97
CA ASN A 280 9.68 0.98 -6.58
C ASN A 280 10.43 2.15 -5.93
N ASN A 281 11.75 2.06 -5.83
CA ASN A 281 12.56 3.18 -5.37
C ASN A 281 12.82 4.13 -6.56
N PRO A 282 12.36 5.40 -6.53
CA PRO A 282 12.56 6.32 -7.65
C PRO A 282 14.03 6.69 -7.90
N LYS A 283 14.94 6.40 -6.96
CA LYS A 283 16.39 6.64 -7.12
C LYS A 283 17.12 5.55 -7.90
N HIS A 284 16.56 4.34 -7.97
CA HIS A 284 17.21 3.19 -8.60
C HIS A 284 16.25 2.45 -9.52
N GLU A 285 16.59 2.41 -10.80
CA GLU A 285 15.83 1.62 -11.77
C GLU A 285 15.96 0.12 -11.46
N ASP A 286 14.84 -0.60 -11.51
CA ASP A 286 14.75 -2.04 -11.25
C ASP A 286 15.20 -2.52 -9.84
N ASP A 287 15.55 -1.62 -8.90
CA ASP A 287 15.88 -1.94 -7.51
C ASP A 287 14.87 -1.27 -6.54
N PRO A 288 13.96 -2.03 -5.92
CA PRO A 288 12.95 -1.48 -5.02
C PRO A 288 13.49 -1.20 -3.60
N TRP A 289 14.75 -1.55 -3.30
CA TRP A 289 15.33 -1.32 -1.98
C TRP A 289 15.73 0.16 -1.79
N TYR A 290 15.41 0.69 -0.61
CA TYR A 290 15.86 1.99 -0.13
C TYR A 290 17.02 1.80 0.83
N TYR A 291 18.09 2.59 0.70
CA TYR A 291 19.31 2.46 1.49
C TYR A 291 19.43 3.60 2.51
N THR A 292 19.78 3.29 3.76
CA THR A 292 19.89 4.32 4.81
C THR A 292 21.04 5.29 4.56
N SER A 293 22.10 4.88 3.85
CA SER A 293 23.18 5.77 3.44
C SER A 293 22.76 6.86 2.45
N GLU A 294 21.67 6.62 1.71
CA GLU A 294 21.10 7.53 0.70
C GLU A 294 19.88 8.29 1.25
N PHE A 295 19.54 8.07 2.52
CA PHE A 295 18.41 8.69 3.18
C PHE A 295 18.69 10.16 3.46
N ALA A 296 17.74 11.01 3.08
CA ALA A 296 17.75 12.43 3.40
C ALA A 296 16.31 12.94 3.50
N TRP A 297 16.12 14.01 4.26
CA TRP A 297 14.88 14.78 4.22
C TRP A 297 14.98 15.89 3.15
N PRO A 298 13.90 16.18 2.42
CA PRO A 298 12.65 15.42 2.37
C PRO A 298 12.84 14.03 1.74
N PHE A 299 12.07 13.03 2.21
CA PHE A 299 12.17 11.64 1.76
C PHE A 299 11.14 11.35 0.68
N GLU A 300 11.62 11.04 -0.52
CA GLU A 300 10.78 10.83 -1.69
C GLU A 300 10.41 9.35 -1.88
N THR A 301 9.13 9.13 -2.13
CA THR A 301 8.55 7.87 -2.64
C THR A 301 7.82 8.17 -3.95
N PRO A 302 7.47 7.17 -4.78
CA PRO A 302 6.88 7.43 -6.11
C PRO A 302 5.66 8.36 -6.09
N GLU A 303 4.81 8.26 -5.06
CA GLU A 303 3.54 8.98 -5.00
C GLU A 303 3.49 10.04 -3.88
N PHE A 304 4.52 10.14 -3.04
CA PHE A 304 4.51 11.08 -1.91
C PHE A 304 5.90 11.48 -1.42
N THR A 305 6.03 12.72 -0.94
CA THR A 305 7.25 13.24 -0.32
C THR A 305 7.03 13.50 1.17
N PHE A 306 7.73 12.76 2.02
CA PHE A 306 7.66 12.88 3.47
C PHE A 306 8.65 13.92 4.00
N GLN A 307 8.21 14.72 4.98
CA GLN A 307 9.06 15.72 5.64
C GLN A 307 9.72 15.14 6.89
N GLU A 308 10.74 15.83 7.40
CA GLU A 308 11.40 15.48 8.65
C GLU A 308 10.39 15.23 9.80
N GLY A 309 10.63 14.19 10.59
CA GLY A 309 9.75 13.75 11.68
C GLY A 309 8.57 12.87 11.25
N SER A 310 8.50 12.46 9.98
CA SER A 310 7.45 11.56 9.48
C SER A 310 7.68 10.08 9.81
N LEU A 311 8.90 9.66 10.16
CA LEU A 311 9.23 8.26 10.46
C LEU A 311 8.78 7.88 11.89
N ARG A 312 7.99 6.82 12.02
CA ARG A 312 7.32 6.42 13.27
C ARG A 312 7.14 4.92 13.41
N ARG A 313 6.99 4.45 14.64
CA ARG A 313 6.65 3.07 15.00
C ARG A 313 5.25 3.01 15.59
N MET A 314 4.43 2.10 15.09
CA MET A 314 3.08 1.88 15.61
C MET A 314 3.14 1.22 17.00
N THR A 315 2.19 1.56 17.87
CA THR A 315 2.07 0.99 19.22
C THR A 315 0.87 0.05 19.36
N TYR A 316 0.55 -0.67 18.28
CA TYR A 316 -0.53 -1.66 18.23
C TYR A 316 -0.20 -2.97 18.94
#